data_AF-A0A1A9LC52-F1
#
_entry.id   AF-A0A1A9LC52-F1
#
_cell.length_a   1.000
_cell.length_b   1.000
_cell.length_c   1.000
_cell.angle_alpha   90.00
_cell.angle_beta   90.00
_cell.angle_gamma   90.00
#
_symmetry.space_group_name_H-M   'P 1'
#
loop_
_entity.id
_entity.type
_entity.pdbx_description
1 polymer ?
#
loop_
_entity_poly.entity_id
_entity_poly.type
_entity_poly.pdbx_seq_one_letter_code
_entity_poly.pdbx_strand_id
1 'polypeptide(L)' 'MKFSAINFLIATTFLLLTVFLFTALDFPFNWIFYLTVLGQAFLIFTVFKVLKDNYTTTKTFKDFYEDHPIGREE' A
#
# COMPACT_ATOMS: atom_id res chain seq x y z
N MET A 1 2.32 -8.78 16.35
CA MET A 1 2.63 -7.62 15.48
C MET A 1 1.38 -6.78 15.38
N LYS A 2 1.40 -5.49 15.73
CA LYS A 2 0.28 -4.60 15.39
C LYS A 2 0.18 -4.60 13.86
N PHE A 3 -0.96 -4.96 13.29
CA PHE A 3 -1.18 -4.81 11.84
C PHE A 3 -1.10 -3.30 11.53
N SER A 4 0.05 -2.85 11.06
CA SER A 4 0.27 -1.46 10.67
C SER A 4 -0.48 -1.17 9.37
N ALA A 5 -0.84 0.10 9.16
CA ALA A 5 -1.41 0.58 7.90
C ALA A 5 -0.61 0.13 6.67
N ILE A 6 0.72 -0.04 6.79
CA ILE A 6 1.60 -0.53 5.72
C ILE A 6 1.21 -1.95 5.24
N ASN A 7 0.77 -2.83 6.13
CA ASN A 7 0.39 -4.20 5.78
C ASN A 7 -0.86 -4.21 4.90
N PHE A 8 -1.82 -3.32 5.20
CA PHE A 8 -3.02 -3.14 4.38
C PHE A 8 -2.69 -2.57 3.01
N LEU A 9 -1.73 -1.64 2.95
CA LEU A 9 -1.24 -1.07 1.68
C LEU A 9 -0.62 -2.16 0.79
N ILE A 10 0.27 -2.99 1.36
CA ILE A 10 0.88 -4.12 0.65
C ILE A 10 -0.20 -5.07 0.12
N ALA A 11 -1.19 -5.41 0.94
CA ALA A 11 -2.29 -6.28 0.53
C ALA A 11 -3.14 -5.66 -0.61
N THR A 12 -3.45 -4.36 -0.56
CA THR A 12 -4.14 -3.66 -1.66
C THR A 12 -3.32 -3.65 -2.95
N THR A 13 -2.00 -3.53 -2.87
CA THR A 13 -1.10 -3.58 -4.03
C THR A 13 -1.09 -4.97 -4.67
N PHE A 14 -1.02 -6.04 -3.87
CA PHE A 14 -1.12 -7.41 -4.40
C PHE A 14 -2.48 -7.66 -5.06
N LEU A 15 -3.56 -7.15 -4.49
CA LEU A 15 -4.89 -7.26 -5.10
C LEU A 15 -4.96 -6.54 -6.45
N LEU A 16 -4.36 -5.35 -6.55
CA LEU A 16 -4.25 -4.61 -7.81
C LEU A 16 -3.44 -5.39 -8.86
N LEU A 17 -2.31 -5.99 -8.45
CA LEU A 17 -1.50 -6.84 -9.33
C LEU A 17 -2.31 -8.06 -9.83
N THR A 18 -3.13 -8.67 -8.98
CA THR A 18 -4.02 -9.76 -9.39
C THR A 18 -5.02 -9.31 -10.44
N VAL A 19 -5.67 -8.15 -10.25
CA VAL A 19 -6.60 -7.58 -11.25
C VAL A 19 -5.88 -7.30 -12.57
N PHE A 20 -4.67 -6.75 -12.51
CA PHE A 20 -3.84 -6.52 -13.69
C PHE A 20 -3.54 -7.83 -14.43
N LEU A 21 -3.08 -8.87 -13.72
CA LEU A 21 -2.78 -10.18 -14.30
C LEU A 21 -4.03 -10.83 -14.91
N PHE A 22 -5.17 -10.78 -14.23
CA PHE A 22 -6.43 -11.33 -14.74
C PHE A 22 -6.85 -10.63 -16.02
N THR A 23 -6.69 -9.31 -16.07
CA THR A 23 -6.96 -8.54 -17.29
C THR A 23 -5.98 -8.89 -18.41
N ALA A 24 -4.69 -9.00 -18.10
CA ALA A 24 -3.65 -9.32 -19.07
C ALA A 24 -3.75 -10.74 -19.65
N LEU A 25 -4.33 -11.68 -18.89
CA LEU A 25 -4.54 -13.08 -19.27
C LEU A 25 -5.95 -13.36 -19.81
N ASP A 26 -6.74 -12.33 -20.09
CA ASP A 26 -8.11 -12.43 -20.62
C ASP A 26 -9.05 -13.29 -19.76
N PHE A 27 -8.97 -13.13 -18.43
CA PHE A 27 -9.89 -13.82 -17.52
C PHE A 27 -11.33 -13.30 -17.67
N PRO A 28 -12.34 -14.11 -17.30
CA PRO A 28 -13.73 -13.70 -17.38
C PRO A 28 -14.01 -12.39 -16.64
N PHE A 29 -14.69 -11.46 -17.31
CA PHE A 29 -14.97 -10.12 -16.80
C PHE A 29 -15.63 -10.12 -15.41
N ASN A 30 -16.51 -11.08 -15.11
CA ASN A 30 -17.16 -11.18 -13.80
C ASN A 30 -16.15 -11.21 -12.65
N TRP A 31 -15.05 -11.98 -12.79
CA TRP A 31 -14.00 -12.04 -11.77
C TRP A 31 -13.27 -10.71 -11.63
N ILE A 32 -12.92 -10.10 -12.76
CA ILE A 32 -12.24 -8.79 -12.81
C ILE A 32 -13.10 -7.72 -12.15
N PHE A 33 -14.40 -7.69 -12.45
CA PHE A 33 -15.37 -6.74 -11.90
C PHE A 33 -15.48 -6.86 -10.37
N TYR A 34 -15.77 -8.05 -9.84
CA TYR A 34 -15.92 -8.23 -8.40
C TYR A 34 -14.62 -7.95 -7.63
N LEU A 35 -13.47 -8.37 -8.16
CA LEU A 35 -12.17 -8.06 -7.55
C LEU A 35 -11.85 -6.57 -7.58
N THR A 36 -12.24 -5.86 -8.64
CA THR A 36 -12.05 -4.41 -8.73
C THR A 36 -12.90 -3.69 -7.70
N VAL A 37 -14.19 -4.02 -7.59
CA VAL A 37 -15.09 -3.43 -6.58
C VAL A 37 -14.59 -3.72 -5.17
N LEU A 38 -14.18 -4.96 -4.89
CA LEU A 38 -13.57 -5.34 -3.63
C LEU A 38 -12.29 -4.54 -3.35
N GLY A 39 -11.42 -4.38 -4.36
CA GLY A 39 -10.18 -3.63 -4.24
C GLY A 39 -10.38 -2.16 -3.97
N GLN A 40 -11.38 -1.53 -4.58
CA GLN A 40 -11.74 -0.13 -4.29
C GLN A 40 -12.26 0.03 -2.86
N ALA A 41 -13.14 -0.85 -2.41
CA ALA A 41 -13.62 -0.84 -1.03
C ALA A 41 -12.48 -1.04 -0.02
N PHE A 42 -11.56 -1.96 -0.34
CA PHE A 42 -10.41 -2.24 0.51
C PHE A 42 -9.40 -1.08 0.53
N LEU A 43 -9.21 -0.39 -0.61
CA LEU A 43 -8.38 0.82 -0.68
C LEU A 43 -8.94 1.95 0.20
N ILE A 44 -10.26 2.20 0.16
CA ILE A 44 -10.92 3.18 1.03
C ILE A 44 -10.67 2.83 2.50
N PHE A 45 -10.83 1.57 2.87
CA PHE A 45 -10.56 1.09 4.23
C PHE A 45 -9.07 1.28 4.62
N THR A 46 -8.14 0.97 3.73
CA THR A 46 -6.71 1.17 3.94
C THR A 46 -6.38 2.65 4.16
N VAL A 47 -6.92 3.55 3.34
CA VAL A 47 -6.72 5.01 3.51
C VAL A 47 -7.26 5.47 4.86
N PHE A 48 -8.46 5.04 5.25
CA PHE A 48 -9.02 5.34 6.57
C PHE A 48 -8.10 4.85 7.70
N LYS A 49 -7.53 3.65 7.56
CA LYS A 49 -6.58 3.10 8.53
C LYS A 49 -5.28 3.90 8.58
N VAL A 50 -4.71 4.29 7.45
CA VAL A 50 -3.51 5.15 7.38
C VAL A 50 -3.75 6.47 8.09
N LEU A 51 -4.88 7.13 7.81
CA LEU A 51 -5.21 8.43 8.42
C LEU A 51 -5.44 8.38 9.93
N LYS A 52 -5.82 7.21 10.46
CA LYS A 52 -6.04 7.01 11.90
C LYS A 52 -4.92 6.23 12.59
N ASP A 53 -3.88 5.83 11.87
CA ASP A 53 -2.76 5.12 12.46
C ASP A 53 -1.93 6.12 13.28
N ASN A 54 -1.73 5.84 14.57
CA ASN A 54 -0.85 6.64 15.43
C ASN A 54 0.60 6.19 15.18
N TYR A 55 1.08 6.41 13.96
CA TYR A 55 2.41 6.02 13.54
C TYR A 55 3.44 6.95 14.20
N THR A 56 4.40 6.34 14.89
CA THR A 56 5.54 7.04 15.48
C THR A 56 6.81 6.44 14.92
N THR A 57 7.74 7.31 14.50
CA THR A 57 9.05 6.90 14.02
C THR A 57 10.14 7.77 14.66
N THR A 58 11.34 7.23 14.82
CA THR A 58 12.52 8.01 15.21
C THR A 58 13.13 8.74 14.01
N LYS A 59 12.68 8.43 12.79
CA LYS A 59 13.14 9.05 11.56
C LYS A 59 12.56 10.45 11.39
N THR A 60 13.38 11.33 10.87
CA THR A 60 13.08 12.71 10.56
C THR A 60 13.32 12.96 9.07
N PHE A 61 12.87 14.10 8.56
CA PHE A 61 13.20 14.51 7.18
C PHE A 61 14.72 14.59 6.91
N LYS A 62 15.55 14.76 7.95
CA LYS A 62 17.02 14.80 7.83
C LYS A 62 17.64 13.43 7.53
N ASP A 63 16.93 12.35 7.82
CA ASP A 63 17.40 10.99 7.60
C ASP A 63 17.19 10.54 6.13
N PHE A 64 16.44 11.32 5.34
CA PHE A 64 16.17 11.08 3.91
C PHE A 64 15.74 9.63 3.63
N TYR A 65 16.32 8.98 2.61
CA TYR A 65 16.03 7.58 2.25
C TYR A 65 16.94 6.57 2.96
N GLU A 66 17.88 7.03 3.80
CA GLU A 66 18.85 6.20 4.55
C GLU A 66 19.70 5.23 3.73
N ASP A 67 19.61 5.31 2.41
CA ASP A 67 20.31 4.47 1.44
C ASP A 67 21.73 4.96 1.17
N HIS A 68 22.00 6.23 1.47
CA HIS A 68 23.29 6.89 1.27
C HIS A 68 23.64 7.82 2.44
N PRO A 69 24.90 7.88 2.90
CA PRO A 69 25.31 8.84 3.92
C PRO A 69 25.20 10.26 3.36
N ILE A 70 24.35 11.07 3.99
CA ILE A 70 24.28 12.50 3.71
C ILE A 70 25.31 13.18 4.59
N GLY A 71 26.25 13.92 3.97
CA GLY A 71 27.18 14.77 4.69
C GLY A 71 26.39 15.75 5.55
N ARG A 72 26.50 15.61 6.87
CA ARG A 72 26.00 16.63 7.79
C ARG A 72 27.03 17.76 7.76
N GLU A 73 26.67 18.90 7.19
CA GLU A 73 27.39 20.14 7.47
C GLU A 73 27.15 20.46 8.95
N GLU A 74 28.21 20.42 9.76
CA GLU A 74 28.20 20.87 11.15
C GLU A 74 28.16 22.40 11.25
#